data_AF-A0A953UVY3-F1
#
_entry.id   AF-A0A953UVY3-F1
#
_cell.length_a   1.000
_cell.length_b   1.000
_cell.length_c   1.000
_cell.angle_alpha   90.00
_cell.angle_beta   90.00
_cell.angle_gamma   90.00
#
_symmetry.space_group_name_H-M   'P 1'
#
loop_
_entity.id
_entity.type
_entity.pdbx_description
1 polymer ?
#
loop_
_entity_poly.entity_id
_entity_poly.type
_entity_poly.pdbx_seq_one_letter_code
_entity_poly.pdbx_strand_id
1 'polypeptide(L)'
;MAGSKETRIAASVRSPDVLIVGHPFIDIWAAVRPSAVGIAAWPDVPRGQPWKEGVLRAIGWPPEVPAAWQRILRSVTSYADLEPELLGRVEELIDFVTMAGSA
;
A
#
# COMPACT_ATOMS: atom_id res chain seq x y z
N MET A 1 10.40 -4.65 -9.24
CA MET A 1 11.36 -5.75 -9.50
C MET A 1 11.56 -5.88 -11.00
N ALA A 2 12.79 -5.95 -11.50
CA ALA A 2 13.02 -6.07 -12.93
C ALA A 2 12.40 -7.37 -13.48
N GLY A 3 11.63 -7.25 -14.58
CA GLY A 3 11.04 -8.40 -15.27
C GLY A 3 9.73 -8.95 -14.68
N SER A 4 9.14 -8.30 -13.66
CA SER A 4 7.84 -8.73 -13.12
C SER A 4 6.70 -8.51 -14.13
N LYS A 5 5.54 -9.17 -13.91
CA LYS A 5 4.33 -8.96 -14.71
C LYS A 5 3.92 -7.49 -14.70
N GLU A 6 3.96 -6.87 -13.53
CA GLU A 6 3.61 -5.47 -13.29
C GLU A 6 4.54 -4.54 -14.08
N THR A 7 5.86 -4.77 -14.03
CA THR A 7 6.82 -4.00 -14.83
C THR A 7 6.57 -4.15 -16.34
N ARG A 8 6.19 -5.35 -16.79
CA ARG A 8 5.86 -5.58 -18.21
C ARG A 8 4.61 -4.83 -18.64
N ILE A 9 3.56 -4.84 -17.82
CA ILE A 9 2.30 -4.12 -18.09
C ILE A 9 2.56 -2.61 -18.06
N ALA A 10 3.27 -2.11 -17.04
CA ALA A 10 3.62 -0.70 -16.94
C ALA A 10 4.40 -0.24 -18.19
N ALA A 11 5.36 -1.02 -18.67
CA ALA A 11 6.15 -0.70 -19.87
C ALA A 11 5.35 -0.68 -21.19
N SER A 12 4.14 -1.29 -21.21
CA SER A 12 3.24 -1.25 -22.37
C SER A 12 2.42 0.04 -22.46
N VAL A 13 2.36 0.83 -21.39
CA VAL A 13 1.67 2.13 -21.37
C VAL A 13 2.69 3.22 -21.57
N ARG A 14 2.56 3.99 -22.66
CA ARG A 14 3.40 5.16 -22.94
C ARG A 14 2.51 6.30 -23.38
N SER A 15 2.24 7.22 -22.48
CA SER A 15 1.47 8.44 -22.72
C SER A 15 2.03 9.57 -21.87
N PRO A 16 2.10 10.82 -22.37
CA PRO A 16 2.44 11.97 -21.53
C PRO A 16 1.40 12.21 -20.43
N ASP A 17 0.17 11.72 -20.59
CA ASP A 17 -0.94 11.92 -19.63
C ASP A 17 -1.05 10.81 -18.58
N VAL A 18 -0.13 9.85 -18.56
CA VAL A 18 -0.16 8.72 -17.62
C VAL A 18 1.18 8.55 -16.93
N LEU A 19 1.18 8.69 -15.61
CA LEU A 19 2.27 8.30 -14.73
C LEU A 19 1.91 7.00 -14.00
N ILE A 20 2.82 6.02 -14.04
CA ILE A 20 2.69 4.76 -13.29
C ILE A 20 3.81 4.71 -12.26
N VAL A 21 3.42 4.69 -10.98
CA VAL A 21 4.33 4.48 -9.86
C VAL A 21 4.09 3.13 -9.20
N GLY A 22 5.12 2.59 -8.55
CA GLY A 22 5.02 1.38 -7.73
C GLY A 22 5.16 1.70 -6.25
N HIS A 23 4.75 0.76 -5.39
CA HIS A 23 4.98 0.81 -3.95
C HIS A 23 5.55 -0.53 -3.47
N PRO A 24 6.28 -0.56 -2.33
CA PRO A 24 6.85 -1.81 -1.81
C PRO A 24 5.80 -2.70 -1.13
N PHE A 25 4.64 -2.15 -0.76
CA PHE A 25 3.62 -2.86 -0.01
C PHE A 25 2.91 -3.91 -0.86
N ILE A 26 2.62 -5.05 -0.27
CA ILE A 26 1.82 -6.11 -0.90
C ILE A 26 0.31 -5.79 -0.85
N ASP A 27 -0.09 -4.99 0.14
CA ASP A 27 -1.46 -4.56 0.39
C ASP A 27 -1.44 -3.22 1.14
N ILE A 28 -2.51 -2.43 1.03
CA ILE A 28 -2.60 -1.12 1.68
C ILE A 28 -2.51 -1.20 3.22
N TRP A 29 -2.89 -2.34 3.82
CA TRP A 29 -2.73 -2.55 5.26
C TRP A 29 -1.26 -2.40 5.68
N ALA A 30 -0.33 -2.95 4.89
CA ALA A 30 1.10 -2.90 5.19
C ALA A 30 1.69 -1.48 5.05
N ALA A 31 0.96 -0.54 4.44
CA ALA A 31 1.35 0.86 4.34
C ALA A 31 0.90 1.71 5.54
N VAL A 32 0.10 1.15 6.45
CA VAL A 32 -0.23 1.80 7.72
C VAL A 32 0.88 1.51 8.72
N ARG A 33 1.32 2.50 9.49
CA ARG A 33 2.34 2.30 10.52
C ARG A 33 1.87 1.27 11.55
N PRO A 34 2.71 0.29 11.93
CA PRO A 34 2.38 -0.69 12.96
C PRO A 34 1.90 -0.05 14.28
N SER A 35 2.51 1.07 14.67
CA SER A 35 2.15 1.82 15.87
C SER A 35 0.72 2.36 15.85
N ALA A 36 0.19 2.75 14.68
CA ALA A 36 -1.17 3.26 14.57
C ALA A 36 -2.20 2.16 14.89
N VAL A 37 -1.95 0.93 14.44
CA VAL A 37 -2.83 -0.23 14.68
C VAL A 37 -2.51 -1.00 15.97
N GLY A 38 -1.50 -0.56 16.73
CA GLY A 38 -1.11 -1.14 18.01
C GLY A 38 -0.37 -2.48 17.90
N ILE A 39 0.37 -2.72 16.82
CA ILE A 39 1.20 -3.92 16.65
C ILE A 39 2.68 -3.52 16.57
N ALA A 40 3.58 -4.44 16.95
CA ALA A 40 5.03 -4.17 16.90
C ALA A 40 5.56 -4.05 15.47
N ALA A 41 5.07 -4.91 14.57
CA ALA A 41 5.38 -4.91 13.15
C ALA A 41 4.29 -5.67 12.39
N TRP A 42 4.15 -5.39 11.09
CA TRP A 42 3.38 -6.26 10.20
C TRP A 42 4.10 -7.60 10.04
N PRO A 43 3.38 -8.74 10.11
CA PRO A 43 4.01 -10.05 10.01
C PRO A 43 4.38 -10.37 8.57
N ASP A 44 5.47 -11.13 8.40
CA ASP A 44 5.79 -11.77 7.13
C ASP A 44 4.83 -12.93 6.86
N VAL A 45 4.17 -12.86 5.71
CA VAL A 45 3.23 -13.87 5.23
C VAL A 45 3.92 -14.66 4.10
N PRO A 46 4.15 -15.98 4.28
CA PRO A 46 4.71 -16.83 3.24
C PRO A 46 3.98 -16.70 1.90
N ARG A 47 4.72 -16.78 0.79
CA ARG A 47 4.12 -16.73 -0.55
C ARG A 47 3.21 -17.95 -0.76
N GLY A 48 2.15 -17.75 -1.54
CA GLY A 48 1.20 -18.81 -1.88
C GLY A 48 0.02 -18.97 -0.91
N GLN A 49 -0.01 -18.19 0.18
CA GLN A 49 -1.17 -18.12 1.06
C GLN A 49 -1.93 -16.79 0.88
N PRO A 50 -3.24 -16.75 1.17
CA PRO A 50 -4.00 -15.50 1.23
C PRO A 50 -3.37 -14.55 2.26
N TRP A 51 -2.94 -13.36 1.78
CA TRP A 51 -2.09 -12.48 2.59
C TRP A 51 -2.81 -11.94 3.82
N LYS A 52 -4.03 -11.41 3.65
CA LYS A 52 -4.79 -10.78 4.75
C LYS A 52 -5.11 -11.78 5.85
N GLU A 53 -5.57 -12.98 5.50
CA GLU A 53 -5.85 -14.07 6.43
C GLU A 53 -4.58 -14.55 7.13
N GLY A 54 -3.45 -14.57 6.41
CA GLY A 54 -2.13 -14.83 6.97
C GLY A 54 -1.72 -13.80 8.02
N VAL A 55 -1.95 -12.51 7.73
CA VAL A 55 -1.70 -11.41 8.68
C VAL A 55 -2.55 -11.59 9.93
N LEU A 56 -3.88 -11.76 9.78
CA LEU A 56 -4.80 -11.90 10.91
C LEU A 56 -4.43 -13.06 11.82
N ARG A 57 -4.09 -14.21 11.22
CA ARG A 57 -3.61 -15.39 11.96
C ARG A 57 -2.32 -15.09 12.73
N ALA A 58 -1.36 -14.42 12.10
CA ALA A 58 -0.06 -14.14 12.71
C ALA A 58 -0.14 -13.12 13.86
N ILE A 59 -1.00 -12.10 13.75
CA ILE A 59 -1.21 -11.10 14.81
C ILE A 59 -2.27 -11.50 15.83
N GLY A 60 -2.90 -12.67 15.67
CA GLY A 60 -3.92 -13.20 16.60
C GLY A 60 -5.26 -12.47 16.54
N TRP A 61 -5.59 -11.82 15.42
CA TRP A 61 -6.91 -11.21 15.22
C TRP A 61 -7.91 -12.23 14.67
N PRO A 62 -9.22 -12.04 14.90
CA PRO A 62 -10.26 -12.87 14.30
C PRO A 62 -10.11 -12.92 12.76
N PRO A 63 -10.40 -14.05 12.10
CA PRO A 63 -10.23 -14.23 10.65
C PRO A 63 -11.34 -13.53 9.82
N GLU A 64 -11.70 -12.31 10.20
CA GLU A 64 -12.75 -11.50 9.59
C GLU A 64 -12.13 -10.30 8.89
N VAL A 65 -11.76 -10.48 7.61
CA VAL A 65 -11.09 -9.45 6.81
C VAL A 65 -11.84 -8.11 6.79
N PRO A 66 -13.18 -8.05 6.61
CA PRO A 66 -13.90 -6.78 6.64
C PRO A 66 -13.83 -6.08 8.00
N ALA A 67 -13.95 -6.83 9.10
CA ALA A 67 -13.87 -6.27 10.46
C ALA A 67 -12.46 -5.75 10.79
N ALA A 68 -11.43 -6.49 10.36
CA ALA A 68 -10.04 -6.06 10.47
C ALA A 68 -9.77 -4.79 9.66
N TRP A 69 -10.30 -4.69 8.43
CA TRP A 69 -10.18 -3.46 7.64
C TRP A 69 -10.81 -2.26 8.35
N GLN A 70 -12.01 -2.44 8.88
CA GLN A 70 -12.70 -1.41 9.66
C GLN A 70 -11.90 -0.99 10.91
N ARG A 71 -11.24 -1.94 11.58
CA ARG A 71 -10.35 -1.65 12.71
C ARG A 71 -9.13 -0.83 12.28
N ILE A 72 -8.47 -1.22 11.19
CA ILE A 72 -7.29 -0.52 10.65
C ILE A 72 -7.67 0.90 10.20
N LEU A 73 -8.76 1.04 9.45
CA LEU A 73 -9.25 2.34 9.00
C LEU A 73 -9.49 3.32 10.14
N ARG A 74 -10.13 2.87 11.23
CA ARG A 74 -10.39 3.72 12.41
C ARG A 74 -9.13 4.13 13.17
N SER A 75 -8.02 3.41 12.98
CA SER A 75 -6.74 3.74 13.63
C SER A 75 -5.94 4.80 12.89
N VAL A 76 -6.24 5.04 11.62
CA VAL A 76 -5.58 6.06 10.79
C VAL A 76 -6.35 7.37 10.94
N THR A 77 -5.70 8.37 11.51
CA THR A 77 -6.27 9.69 11.78
C THR A 77 -5.59 10.80 11.00
N SER A 78 -4.35 10.58 10.58
CA SER A 78 -3.55 11.52 9.79
C SER A 78 -2.64 10.78 8.81
N TYR A 79 -2.12 11.49 7.81
CA TYR A 79 -1.07 10.97 6.92
C TYR A 79 0.17 10.50 7.71
N ALA A 80 0.40 11.05 8.90
CA ALA A 80 1.49 10.64 9.79
C ALA A 80 1.40 9.16 10.23
N ASP A 81 0.21 8.56 10.17
CA ASP A 81 -0.05 7.16 10.49
C ASP A 81 0.28 6.21 9.32
N LEU A 82 0.78 6.73 8.20
CA LEU A 82 1.16 5.97 7.01
C LEU A 82 2.69 5.95 6.83
N GLU A 83 3.17 4.92 6.15
CA GLU A 83 4.58 4.81 5.79
C GLU A 83 4.97 5.84 4.72
N PRO A 84 6.14 6.50 4.84
CA PRO A 84 6.55 7.57 3.93
C PRO A 84 6.68 7.10 2.48
N GLU A 85 7.00 5.82 2.25
CA GLU A 85 7.10 5.22 0.92
C GLU A 85 5.77 5.23 0.17
N LEU A 86 4.63 5.20 0.87
CA LEU A 86 3.32 5.40 0.26
C LEU A 86 3.10 6.89 -0.02
N LEU A 87 3.34 7.75 0.98
CA LEU A 87 3.10 9.19 0.88
C LEU A 87 3.87 9.82 -0.28
N GLY A 88 5.17 9.53 -0.40
CA GLY A 88 5.99 10.07 -1.49
C GLY A 88 5.52 9.63 -2.88
N ARG A 89 4.89 8.45 -3.00
CA ARG A 89 4.27 8.01 -4.27
C ARG A 89 2.96 8.74 -4.56
N VAL A 90 2.19 9.06 -3.53
CA VAL A 90 0.97 9.87 -3.66
C VAL A 90 1.32 11.31 -4.04
N GLU A 91 2.34 11.90 -3.40
CA GLU A 91 2.85 13.23 -3.74
C GLU A 91 3.31 13.29 -5.20
N GLU A 92 4.09 12.30 -5.65
CA GLU A 92 4.54 12.20 -7.05
C GLU A 92 3.37 12.16 -8.05
N LEU A 93 2.27 11.47 -7.71
CA LEU A 93 1.06 11.45 -8.52
C LEU A 93 0.29 12.77 -8.50
N ILE A 94 0.26 13.47 -7.36
CA ILE A 94 -0.35 14.79 -7.24
C ILE A 94 0.44 15.81 -8.06
N ASP A 95 1.76 15.82 -7.95
CA ASP A 95 2.65 16.69 -8.72
C ASP A 95 2.44 16.47 -10.23
N PHE A 96 2.33 15.21 -10.65
CA PHE A 96 2.07 14.88 -12.05
C PHE A 96 0.80 15.54 -12.59
N VAL A 97 -0.33 15.47 -11.87
CA VAL A 97 -1.59 16.05 -12.35
C VAL A 97 -1.68 17.57 -12.16
N THR A 98 -0.93 18.13 -11.22
CA THR A 98 -0.99 19.57 -10.90
C THR A 98 0.02 20.40 -11.68
N MET A 99 1.23 19.87 -11.94
CA MET A 99 2.26 20.55 -12.72
C MET A 99 2.08 20.38 -14.23
N ALA A 100 1.46 19.29 -14.69
CA ALA A 100 1.16 19.08 -16.11
C ALA A 100 0.15 20.10 -16.68
N GLY A 101 -0.64 20.77 -15.83
CA GLY A 101 -1.58 21.82 -16.22
C GLY A 101 -0.98 23.23 -16.33
N SER A 102 0.33 23.40 -16.09
CA SER A 102 1.00 24.71 -16.12
C SER A 102 1.81 24.98 -17.39
N ALA A 103 1.60 24.18 -18.45
CA ALA A 103 2.28 24.29 -19.75
C ALA A 103 1.35 24.83 -20.84
#